data_AF-A0A1L9NYR4-F1
#
_entry.id   AF-A0A1L9NYR4-F1
#
_cell.length_a   1.000
_cell.length_b   1.000
_cell.length_c   1.000
_cell.angle_alpha   90.00
_cell.angle_beta   90.00
_cell.angle_gamma   90.00
#
_symmetry.space_group_name_H-M   'P 1'
#
loop_
_entity.id
_entity.type
_entity.pdbx_description
1 polymer ?
#
loop_
_entity_poly.entity_id
_entity_poly.type
_entity_poly.pdbx_seq_one_letter_code
_entity_poly.pdbx_strand_id
1 'polypeptide(L)'
;MNRKPDTELRRGWTTGACATAAVQAALGGLWEGRVPRSVQITLPRGETPVFEIERSEIGDGWAYAAIIKDAGDDPDVTHQALIEARVTRASGGVVFKGGVGIGKVTRPGLPIAVGEPAINPVPREMMQTVVRDTAGRLGESPDIEITLSVPNGAELALKTWNPRLGIIGGLSILGTTGIVRPFSCAAWIASIHRGIDVACAEGLPHVAGCTGATSEKVVQGMFALPDHAMLDMGDFVGGLLKYLAKHPVPRITIGGGIGKMTKLAQGARDLHSGRSQVDLAGLAEVLDRPDVAEMNTALQAYETVGAPMAKWVAQNALVTIRAMLPESVAADVVVIDRKGEVLARA
;
A
#
# COMPACT_ATOMS: atom_id res chain seq x y z
N MET A 1 11.37 18.15 12.29
CA MET A 1 11.10 19.36 11.49
C MET A 1 9.74 19.21 10.85
N ASN A 2 8.74 19.95 11.33
CA ASN A 2 7.37 19.94 10.82
C ASN A 2 7.16 21.31 10.18
N ARG A 3 7.67 21.51 8.96
CA ARG A 3 7.33 22.70 8.17
C ARG A 3 6.30 22.22 7.17
N LYS A 4 5.02 22.57 7.41
CA LYS A 4 4.05 22.55 6.30
C LYS A 4 4.71 23.37 5.18
N PRO A 5 4.84 22.84 3.96
CA PRO A 5 5.32 23.65 2.85
C PRO A 5 4.42 24.89 2.75
N ASP A 6 5.02 26.06 2.47
CA ASP A 6 4.30 27.32 2.24
C ASP A 6 3.37 27.26 1.01
N THR A 7 3.43 26.15 0.25
CA THR A 7 2.61 25.86 -0.92
C THR A 7 1.77 24.61 -0.72
N GLU A 8 0.52 24.65 -1.18
CA GLU A 8 -0.35 23.47 -1.22
C GLU A 8 0.27 22.42 -2.15
N LEU A 9 0.50 21.22 -1.61
CA LEU A 9 1.11 20.12 -2.36
C LEU A 9 0.19 19.67 -3.51
N ARG A 10 0.77 19.50 -4.71
CA ARG A 10 0.07 19.02 -5.89
C ARG A 10 -0.40 17.59 -5.70
N ARG A 11 -1.68 17.36 -6.00
CA ARG A 11 -2.25 16.03 -6.18
C ARG A 11 -1.79 15.45 -7.52
N GLY A 12 -1.79 14.13 -7.61
CA GLY A 12 -1.56 13.40 -8.86
C GLY A 12 -2.68 12.43 -9.17
N TRP A 13 -2.41 11.56 -10.13
CA TRP A 13 -3.37 10.60 -10.66
C TRP A 13 -2.88 9.18 -10.45
N THR A 14 -3.81 8.30 -10.08
CA THR A 14 -3.50 6.87 -9.85
C THR A 14 -3.23 6.14 -11.17
N THR A 15 -2.57 4.98 -11.11
CA THR A 15 -2.37 4.13 -12.30
C THR A 15 -3.69 3.76 -12.98
N GLY A 16 -4.76 3.55 -12.19
CA GLY A 16 -6.11 3.32 -12.71
C GLY A 16 -6.70 4.49 -13.50
N ALA A 17 -6.48 5.73 -13.04
CA ALA A 17 -6.95 6.92 -13.76
C ALA A 17 -6.19 7.10 -15.09
N CYS A 18 -4.85 6.96 -15.07
CA CYS A 18 -4.03 7.00 -16.28
C CYS A 18 -4.44 5.89 -17.27
N ALA A 19 -4.64 4.65 -16.81
CA ALA A 19 -5.10 3.55 -17.66
C ALA A 19 -6.48 3.84 -18.27
N THR A 20 -7.41 4.39 -17.49
CA THR A 20 -8.75 4.75 -17.96
C THR A 20 -8.70 5.82 -19.05
N ALA A 21 -7.89 6.86 -18.87
CA ALA A 21 -7.68 7.89 -19.87
C ALA A 21 -7.02 7.33 -21.15
N ALA A 22 -6.02 6.45 -21.02
CA ALA A 22 -5.40 5.79 -22.16
C ALA A 22 -6.41 4.93 -22.94
N VAL A 23 -7.28 4.20 -22.25
CA VAL A 23 -8.38 3.45 -22.88
C VAL A 23 -9.32 4.40 -23.64
N GLN A 24 -9.76 5.51 -23.04
CA GLN A 24 -10.64 6.47 -23.72
C GLN A 24 -10.03 7.02 -25.01
N ALA A 25 -8.75 7.37 -24.97
CA ALA A 25 -8.03 7.88 -26.14
C ALA A 25 -7.90 6.81 -27.23
N ALA A 26 -7.54 5.58 -26.84
CA ALA A 26 -7.41 4.46 -27.77
C ALA A 26 -8.76 4.10 -28.42
N LEU A 27 -9.88 4.17 -27.70
CA LEU A 27 -11.22 3.98 -28.28
C LEU A 27 -11.54 5.01 -29.38
N GLY A 28 -11.12 6.27 -29.19
CA GLY A 28 -11.20 7.29 -30.26
C GLY A 28 -10.43 6.88 -31.51
N GLY A 29 -9.24 6.31 -31.33
CA GLY A 29 -8.47 5.74 -32.45
C GLY A 29 -9.18 4.59 -33.15
N LEU A 30 -9.76 3.66 -32.37
CA LEU A 30 -10.39 2.45 -32.89
C LEU A 30 -11.69 2.74 -33.67
N TRP A 31 -12.50 3.68 -33.19
CA TRP A 31 -13.84 3.94 -33.73
C TRP A 31 -13.91 5.18 -34.62
N GLU A 32 -13.14 6.23 -34.32
CA GLU A 32 -13.16 7.49 -35.09
C GLU A 32 -11.96 7.62 -36.03
N GLY A 33 -11.03 6.66 -36.01
CA GLY A 33 -9.80 6.68 -36.83
C GLY A 33 -8.80 7.76 -36.43
N ARG A 34 -8.97 8.39 -35.25
CA ARG A 34 -8.06 9.41 -34.72
C ARG A 34 -7.95 9.34 -33.20
N VAL A 35 -6.73 9.37 -32.67
CA VAL A 35 -6.49 9.47 -31.22
C VAL A 35 -6.36 10.96 -30.85
N PRO A 36 -7.14 11.48 -29.88
CA PRO A 36 -7.03 12.87 -29.46
C PRO A 36 -5.71 13.13 -28.74
N ARG A 37 -5.24 14.39 -28.75
CA ARG A 37 -4.02 14.79 -28.01
C ARG A 37 -4.19 14.76 -26.50
N SER A 38 -5.43 14.94 -26.02
CA SER A 38 -5.77 14.82 -24.61
C SER A 38 -7.21 14.34 -24.44
N VAL A 39 -7.50 13.79 -23.26
CA VAL A 39 -8.84 13.29 -22.92
C VAL A 39 -9.24 13.72 -21.52
N GLN A 40 -10.52 14.00 -21.35
CA GLN A 40 -11.14 14.22 -20.04
C GLN A 40 -11.87 12.94 -19.61
N ILE A 41 -11.61 12.46 -18.39
CA ILE A 41 -12.34 11.33 -17.81
C ILE A 41 -13.07 11.78 -16.55
N THR A 42 -14.14 11.07 -16.17
CA THR A 42 -14.82 11.27 -14.88
C THR A 42 -14.28 10.29 -13.85
N LEU A 43 -13.76 10.80 -12.74
CA LEU A 43 -13.28 9.99 -11.63
C LEU A 43 -14.43 9.58 -10.69
N PRO A 44 -14.26 8.55 -9.83
CA PRO A 44 -15.31 8.04 -8.93
C PRO A 44 -16.01 9.08 -8.04
N ARG A 45 -15.37 10.23 -7.77
CA ARG A 45 -15.94 11.33 -6.97
C ARG A 45 -16.48 12.49 -7.82
N GLY A 46 -16.61 12.30 -9.12
CA GLY A 46 -17.12 13.31 -10.07
C GLY A 46 -16.08 14.33 -10.55
N GLU A 47 -14.83 14.29 -10.05
CA GLU A 47 -13.75 15.13 -10.57
C GLU A 47 -13.47 14.77 -12.05
N THR A 48 -13.29 15.76 -12.92
CA THR A 48 -13.09 15.55 -14.37
C THR A 48 -11.74 16.07 -14.90
N PRO A 49 -10.62 15.46 -14.51
CA PRO A 49 -9.30 15.87 -14.98
C PRO A 49 -9.05 15.55 -16.46
N VAL A 50 -8.14 16.32 -17.04
CA VAL A 50 -7.64 16.16 -18.41
C VAL A 50 -6.27 15.49 -18.37
N PHE A 51 -6.06 14.53 -19.26
CA PHE A 51 -4.82 13.78 -19.43
C PHE A 51 -4.27 14.00 -20.83
N GLU A 52 -3.00 14.40 -20.92
CA GLU A 52 -2.26 14.48 -22.18
C GLU A 52 -1.83 13.08 -22.64
N ILE A 53 -1.97 12.81 -23.94
CA ILE A 53 -1.56 11.57 -24.56
C ILE A 53 -0.11 11.70 -25.02
N GLU A 54 0.76 10.89 -24.42
CA GLU A 54 2.19 10.88 -24.69
C GLU A 54 2.50 10.22 -26.04
N ARG A 55 1.89 9.05 -26.27
CA ARG A 55 2.06 8.27 -27.51
C ARG A 55 0.73 7.69 -27.93
N SER A 56 0.52 7.55 -29.23
CA SER A 56 -0.64 6.88 -29.78
C SER A 56 -0.32 6.25 -31.13
N GLU A 57 -1.07 5.21 -31.47
CA GLU A 57 -0.94 4.50 -32.74
C GLU A 57 -2.30 3.87 -33.09
N ILE A 58 -2.59 3.82 -34.39
CA ILE A 58 -3.77 3.15 -34.92
C ILE A 58 -3.27 2.12 -35.93
N GLY A 59 -3.72 0.89 -35.77
CA GLY A 59 -3.46 -0.17 -36.75
C GLY A 59 -4.75 -0.81 -37.22
N ASP A 60 -4.60 -1.90 -37.98
CA ASP A 60 -5.74 -2.63 -38.50
C ASP A 60 -6.50 -3.36 -37.39
N GLY A 61 -7.70 -2.88 -37.07
CA GLY A 61 -8.57 -3.46 -36.04
C GLY A 61 -8.15 -3.19 -34.59
N TRP A 62 -7.15 -2.32 -34.36
CA TRP A 62 -6.68 -1.97 -33.01
C TRP A 62 -6.25 -0.51 -32.92
N ALA A 63 -6.29 0.03 -31.71
CA ALA A 63 -5.72 1.34 -31.40
C ALA A 63 -5.02 1.34 -30.05
N TYR A 64 -4.13 2.30 -29.88
CA TYR A 64 -3.22 2.38 -28.75
C TYR A 64 -3.07 3.83 -28.29
N ALA A 65 -2.99 4.02 -26.98
CA ALA A 65 -2.58 5.27 -26.38
C ALA A 65 -1.78 5.02 -25.10
N ALA A 66 -0.92 5.97 -24.75
CA ALA A 66 -0.12 5.94 -23.54
C ALA A 66 -0.09 7.28 -22.84
N ILE A 67 0.01 7.23 -21.51
CA ILE A 67 0.02 8.39 -20.61
C ILE A 67 1.18 8.25 -19.64
N ILE A 68 1.93 9.32 -19.43
CA ILE A 68 2.92 9.39 -18.35
C ILE A 68 2.19 9.71 -17.05
N LYS A 69 2.33 8.85 -16.04
CA LYS A 69 1.70 9.05 -14.74
C LYS A 69 2.35 10.22 -13.98
N ASP A 70 1.58 11.26 -13.72
CA ASP A 70 1.93 12.33 -12.76
C ASP A 70 1.36 11.99 -11.37
N ALA A 71 2.24 11.90 -10.36
CA ALA A 71 1.88 11.60 -8.97
C ALA A 71 1.74 12.88 -8.12
N GLY A 72 1.93 14.06 -8.73
CA GLY A 72 2.06 15.32 -8.02
C GLY A 72 3.30 15.29 -7.13
N ASP A 73 3.17 15.80 -5.92
CA ASP A 73 4.28 15.86 -4.96
C ASP A 73 4.38 14.61 -4.06
N ASP A 74 3.64 13.54 -4.37
CA ASP A 74 3.77 12.27 -3.65
C ASP A 74 5.05 11.54 -4.11
N PRO A 75 5.89 11.03 -3.18
CA PRO A 75 7.07 10.22 -3.52
C PRO A 75 6.65 8.79 -3.95
N ASP A 76 5.78 8.71 -4.95
CA ASP A 76 5.23 7.48 -5.50
C ASP A 76 6.24 6.84 -6.47
N VAL A 77 6.59 5.57 -6.22
CA VAL A 77 7.53 4.82 -7.06
C VAL A 77 7.07 4.66 -8.51
N THR A 78 5.76 4.81 -8.78
CA THR A 78 5.16 4.75 -10.11
C THR A 78 5.03 6.13 -10.77
N HIS A 79 5.55 7.21 -10.16
CA HIS A 79 5.65 8.50 -10.83
C HIS A 79 6.51 8.39 -12.11
N GLN A 80 6.10 9.10 -13.16
CA GLN A 80 6.70 9.05 -14.50
C GLN A 80 6.63 7.68 -15.20
N ALA A 81 5.89 6.71 -14.65
CA ALA A 81 5.65 5.45 -15.35
C ALA A 81 4.77 5.69 -16.59
N LEU A 82 5.19 5.13 -17.73
CA LEU A 82 4.38 5.11 -18.94
C LEU A 82 3.30 4.03 -18.80
N ILE A 83 2.03 4.45 -18.78
CA ILE A 83 0.87 3.57 -18.70
C ILE A 83 0.26 3.47 -20.09
N GLU A 84 0.25 2.26 -20.62
CA GLU A 84 -0.13 1.98 -22.00
C GLU A 84 -1.44 1.20 -22.04
N ALA A 85 -2.31 1.53 -22.99
CA ALA A 85 -3.54 0.78 -23.27
C ALA A 85 -3.65 0.52 -24.77
N ARG A 86 -3.80 -0.75 -25.14
CA ARG A 86 -4.23 -1.19 -26.46
C ARG A 86 -5.66 -1.70 -26.38
N VAL A 87 -6.50 -1.26 -27.30
CA VAL A 87 -7.89 -1.72 -27.44
C VAL A 87 -8.10 -2.41 -28.78
N THR A 88 -8.83 -3.51 -28.76
CA THR A 88 -9.28 -4.28 -29.92
C THR A 88 -10.76 -4.62 -29.76
N ARG A 89 -11.45 -4.86 -30.87
CA ARG A 89 -12.80 -5.44 -30.81
C ARG A 89 -12.73 -6.84 -30.20
N ALA A 90 -13.70 -7.16 -29.36
CA ALA A 90 -13.87 -8.47 -28.74
C ALA A 90 -15.28 -9.01 -29.01
N SER A 91 -15.60 -10.15 -28.39
CA SER A 91 -16.94 -10.72 -28.36
C SER A 91 -17.35 -10.93 -26.90
N GLY A 92 -18.51 -10.41 -26.49
CA GLY A 92 -19.08 -10.70 -25.17
C GLY A 92 -18.62 -9.77 -24.05
N GLY A 93 -18.52 -8.48 -24.33
CA GLY A 93 -18.25 -7.41 -23.36
C GLY A 93 -16.79 -7.01 -23.25
N VAL A 94 -16.46 -6.38 -22.11
CA VAL A 94 -15.12 -5.86 -21.84
C VAL A 94 -14.22 -6.94 -21.23
N VAL A 95 -13.14 -7.28 -21.92
CA VAL A 95 -12.14 -8.26 -21.49
C VAL A 95 -10.85 -7.53 -21.10
N PHE A 96 -10.25 -7.90 -19.98
CA PHE A 96 -8.98 -7.32 -19.52
C PHE A 96 -7.82 -8.27 -19.70
N LYS A 97 -6.73 -7.78 -20.29
CA LYS A 97 -5.45 -8.49 -20.45
C LYS A 97 -4.32 -7.68 -19.82
N GLY A 98 -3.37 -8.38 -19.22
CA GLY A 98 -2.10 -7.79 -18.77
C GLY A 98 -1.02 -8.06 -19.81
N GLY A 99 -0.44 -6.99 -20.35
CA GLY A 99 0.76 -7.02 -21.17
C GLY A 99 2.04 -6.86 -20.33
N VAL A 100 3.08 -6.29 -20.96
CA VAL A 100 4.40 -6.14 -20.34
C VAL A 100 4.29 -5.32 -19.05
N GLY A 101 4.90 -5.83 -17.97
CA GLY A 101 5.00 -5.14 -16.69
C GLY A 101 3.68 -4.95 -15.93
N ILE A 102 2.59 -5.62 -16.33
CA ILE A 102 1.41 -5.83 -15.48
C ILE A 102 1.61 -7.10 -14.68
N GLY A 103 1.41 -7.00 -13.36
CA GLY A 103 1.55 -8.15 -12.47
C GLY A 103 0.44 -9.17 -12.68
N LYS A 104 0.75 -10.44 -12.41
CA LYS A 104 -0.22 -11.54 -12.36
C LYS A 104 -0.45 -11.96 -10.91
N VAL A 105 -1.70 -12.14 -10.53
CA VAL A 105 -2.04 -12.59 -9.18
C VAL A 105 -1.78 -14.09 -9.05
N THR A 106 -1.00 -14.48 -8.05
CA THR A 106 -0.60 -15.87 -7.79
C THR A 106 -1.04 -16.36 -6.41
N ARG A 107 -1.61 -15.47 -5.57
CA ARG A 107 -2.10 -15.79 -4.22
C ARG A 107 -3.56 -15.34 -4.05
N PRO A 108 -4.37 -16.04 -3.25
CA PRO A 108 -5.71 -15.63 -2.89
C PRO A 108 -5.71 -14.46 -1.89
N GLY A 109 -6.89 -13.92 -1.58
CA GLY A 109 -7.08 -12.83 -0.62
C GLY A 109 -7.06 -11.42 -1.22
N LEU A 110 -6.55 -11.27 -2.44
CA LEU A 110 -6.72 -10.06 -3.22
C LEU A 110 -8.14 -10.00 -3.83
N PRO A 111 -8.66 -8.79 -4.15
CA PRO A 111 -9.96 -8.62 -4.80
C PRO A 111 -9.95 -9.04 -6.29
N ILE A 112 -8.84 -9.63 -6.75
CA ILE A 112 -8.59 -10.09 -8.09
C ILE A 112 -8.29 -11.59 -7.99
N ALA A 113 -8.90 -12.41 -8.84
CA ALA A 113 -8.72 -13.85 -8.81
C ALA A 113 -7.29 -14.29 -9.15
N VAL A 114 -6.88 -15.45 -8.63
CA VAL A 114 -5.60 -16.06 -9.01
C VAL A 114 -5.59 -16.35 -10.51
N GLY A 115 -4.48 -16.00 -11.16
CA GLY A 115 -4.31 -16.14 -12.60
C GLY A 115 -4.66 -14.88 -13.41
N GLU A 116 -5.38 -13.93 -12.83
CA GLU A 116 -5.79 -12.69 -13.51
C GLU A 116 -4.67 -11.62 -13.49
N PRO A 117 -4.67 -10.69 -14.46
CA PRO A 117 -3.84 -9.49 -14.40
C PRO A 117 -4.26 -8.61 -13.22
N ALA A 118 -3.28 -7.98 -12.57
CA ALA A 118 -3.42 -7.16 -11.37
C ALA A 118 -4.08 -5.79 -11.66
N ILE A 119 -5.26 -5.80 -12.26
CA ILE A 119 -6.10 -4.65 -12.54
C ILE A 119 -7.27 -4.68 -11.55
N ASN A 120 -7.26 -3.76 -10.60
CA ASN A 120 -8.21 -3.76 -9.48
C ASN A 120 -9.66 -3.42 -9.92
N PRO A 121 -10.67 -3.78 -9.10
CA PRO A 121 -12.08 -3.61 -9.46
C PRO A 121 -12.47 -2.17 -9.85
N VAL A 122 -12.08 -1.16 -9.06
CA VAL A 122 -12.44 0.24 -9.36
C VAL A 122 -11.85 0.71 -10.71
N PRO A 123 -10.56 0.51 -11.01
CA PRO A 123 -10.05 0.75 -12.36
C PRO A 123 -10.79 0.00 -13.47
N ARG A 124 -11.15 -1.28 -13.26
CA ARG A 124 -11.94 -2.05 -14.24
C ARG A 124 -13.30 -1.38 -14.48
N GLU A 125 -13.99 -0.97 -13.43
CA GLU A 125 -15.28 -0.28 -13.52
C GLU A 125 -15.17 1.08 -14.24
N MET A 126 -14.12 1.85 -13.94
CA MET A 126 -13.84 3.12 -14.63
C MET A 126 -13.65 2.90 -16.14
N MET A 127 -12.81 1.94 -16.53
CA MET A 127 -12.59 1.60 -17.94
C MET A 127 -13.86 1.07 -18.62
N GLN A 128 -14.63 0.21 -17.95
CA GLN A 128 -15.89 -0.30 -18.48
C GLN A 128 -16.91 0.82 -18.70
N THR A 129 -16.96 1.80 -17.80
CA THR A 129 -17.84 2.98 -17.94
C THR A 129 -17.44 3.79 -19.16
N VAL A 130 -16.15 4.10 -19.31
CA VAL A 130 -15.62 4.80 -20.49
C VAL A 130 -15.95 4.05 -21.79
N VAL A 131 -15.80 2.72 -21.82
CA VAL A 131 -16.15 1.90 -22.98
C VAL A 131 -17.63 2.04 -23.31
N ARG A 132 -18.52 1.86 -22.33
CA ARG A 132 -19.97 1.96 -22.53
C ARG A 132 -20.40 3.34 -23.01
N ASP A 133 -19.91 4.40 -22.36
CA ASP A 133 -20.28 5.78 -22.69
C ASP A 133 -19.81 6.16 -24.09
N THR A 134 -18.58 5.77 -24.44
CA THR A 134 -18.00 6.04 -25.76
C THR A 134 -18.69 5.22 -26.85
N ALA A 135 -18.97 3.94 -26.60
CA ALA A 135 -19.72 3.08 -27.52
C ALA A 135 -21.12 3.64 -27.78
N GLY A 136 -21.85 4.01 -26.72
CA GLY A 136 -23.19 4.59 -26.83
C GLY A 136 -23.22 5.90 -27.59
N ARG A 137 -22.22 6.77 -27.39
CA ARG A 137 -22.08 8.04 -28.14
C ARG A 137 -21.82 7.82 -29.63
N LEU A 138 -21.08 6.77 -29.99
CA LEU A 138 -20.64 6.51 -31.36
C LEU A 138 -21.50 5.49 -32.11
N GLY A 139 -22.45 4.84 -31.44
CA GLY A 139 -23.27 3.77 -32.03
C GLY A 139 -22.50 2.47 -32.26
N GLU A 140 -21.45 2.22 -31.48
CA GLU A 140 -20.59 1.03 -31.56
C GLU A 140 -20.97 -0.03 -30.52
N SER A 141 -20.47 -1.25 -30.67
CA SER A 141 -20.60 -2.28 -29.62
C SER A 141 -19.57 -2.05 -28.51
N PRO A 142 -19.94 -2.16 -27.21
CA PRO A 142 -19.00 -2.05 -26.08
C PRO A 142 -18.14 -3.31 -25.88
N ASP A 143 -18.10 -4.23 -26.85
CA ASP A 143 -17.31 -5.45 -26.81
C ASP A 143 -15.83 -5.15 -27.15
N ILE A 144 -15.02 -4.93 -26.12
CA ILE A 144 -13.64 -4.47 -26.26
C ILE A 144 -12.71 -5.32 -25.40
N GLU A 145 -11.61 -5.78 -25.99
CA GLU A 145 -10.47 -6.28 -25.23
C GLU A 145 -9.52 -5.10 -24.94
N ILE A 146 -9.18 -4.94 -23.67
CA ILE A 146 -8.26 -3.93 -23.16
C ILE A 146 -7.00 -4.65 -22.70
N THR A 147 -5.88 -4.43 -23.39
CA THR A 147 -4.56 -4.85 -22.94
C THR A 147 -3.82 -3.68 -22.34
N LEU A 148 -3.52 -3.74 -21.04
CA LEU A 148 -2.72 -2.73 -20.35
C LEU A 148 -1.26 -3.16 -20.26
N SER A 149 -0.34 -2.23 -20.41
CA SER A 149 1.11 -2.46 -20.23
C SER A 149 1.74 -1.31 -19.45
N VAL A 150 2.82 -1.61 -18.74
CA VAL A 150 3.72 -0.64 -18.13
C VAL A 150 5.14 -1.13 -18.41
N PRO A 151 5.88 -0.61 -19.40
CA PRO A 151 7.14 -1.19 -19.86
C PRO A 151 8.16 -1.45 -18.74
N ASN A 152 8.30 -0.51 -17.80
CA ASN A 152 9.21 -0.65 -16.65
C ASN A 152 8.52 -1.25 -15.41
N GLY A 153 7.30 -1.79 -15.57
CA GLY A 153 6.45 -2.21 -14.47
C GLY A 153 7.02 -3.38 -13.66
N ALA A 154 7.73 -4.31 -14.30
CA ALA A 154 8.41 -5.40 -13.60
C ALA A 154 9.46 -4.87 -12.61
N GLU A 155 10.31 -3.93 -13.05
CA GLU A 155 11.36 -3.33 -12.22
C GLU A 155 10.77 -2.47 -11.10
N LEU A 156 9.74 -1.67 -11.41
CA LEU A 156 9.06 -0.84 -10.43
C LEU A 156 8.37 -1.69 -9.35
N ALA A 157 7.76 -2.82 -9.74
CA ALA A 157 7.07 -3.71 -8.81
C ALA A 157 7.99 -4.30 -7.73
N LEU A 158 9.28 -4.51 -8.02
CA LEU A 158 10.26 -4.97 -7.03
C LEU A 158 10.46 -3.99 -5.87
N LYS A 159 10.14 -2.72 -6.09
CA LYS A 159 10.20 -1.65 -5.07
C LYS A 159 8.85 -1.42 -4.38
N THR A 160 7.87 -2.31 -4.62
CA THR A 160 6.54 -2.24 -4.03
C THR A 160 6.27 -3.48 -3.18
N TRP A 161 5.10 -3.50 -2.56
CA TRP A 161 4.59 -4.64 -1.83
C TRP A 161 3.99 -5.76 -2.70
N ASN A 162 3.92 -5.56 -4.03
CA ASN A 162 3.35 -6.53 -4.96
C ASN A 162 3.93 -7.94 -4.83
N PRO A 163 5.27 -8.15 -4.80
CA PRO A 163 5.84 -9.50 -4.71
C PRO A 163 5.38 -10.25 -3.46
N ARG A 164 5.26 -9.54 -2.32
CA ARG A 164 4.79 -10.11 -1.05
C ARG A 164 3.32 -10.49 -1.10
N LEU A 165 2.50 -9.70 -1.79
CA LEU A 165 1.08 -9.99 -2.02
C LEU A 165 0.83 -11.11 -3.03
N GLY A 166 1.88 -11.70 -3.61
CA GLY A 166 1.73 -12.67 -4.70
C GLY A 166 1.30 -12.02 -6.01
N ILE A 167 1.76 -10.80 -6.29
CA ILE A 167 1.61 -10.14 -7.58
C ILE A 167 2.97 -10.16 -8.25
N ILE A 168 3.14 -11.03 -9.25
CA ILE A 168 4.44 -11.35 -9.85
C ILE A 168 4.52 -10.79 -11.28
N GLY A 169 5.70 -10.32 -11.67
CA GLY A 169 6.02 -9.92 -13.05
C GLY A 169 5.64 -8.48 -13.41
N GLY A 170 5.04 -7.71 -12.49
CA GLY A 170 4.65 -6.34 -12.79
C GLY A 170 3.85 -5.61 -11.72
N LEU A 171 3.46 -4.39 -12.08
CA LEU A 171 2.68 -3.47 -11.25
C LEU A 171 1.19 -3.82 -11.24
N SER A 172 0.52 -3.28 -10.24
CA SER A 172 -0.93 -3.28 -10.14
C SER A 172 -1.51 -2.00 -10.71
N ILE A 173 -2.55 -2.11 -11.55
CA ILE A 173 -3.39 -0.97 -11.95
C ILE A 173 -4.43 -0.78 -10.87
N LEU A 174 -4.27 0.29 -10.07
CA LEU A 174 -5.03 0.51 -8.84
C LEU A 174 -5.39 1.98 -8.65
N GLY A 175 -6.27 2.24 -7.68
CA GLY A 175 -6.77 3.57 -7.35
C GLY A 175 -8.27 3.53 -7.11
N THR A 176 -8.72 3.87 -5.90
CA THR A 176 -10.15 3.85 -5.54
C THR A 176 -10.86 5.16 -5.83
N THR A 177 -10.11 6.27 -5.89
CA THR A 177 -10.64 7.62 -6.14
C THR A 177 -10.18 8.19 -7.47
N GLY A 178 -9.23 7.54 -8.14
CA GLY A 178 -8.50 8.08 -9.27
C GLY A 178 -7.34 9.01 -8.90
N ILE A 179 -7.17 9.36 -7.62
CA ILE A 179 -6.35 10.51 -7.20
C ILE A 179 -5.30 10.12 -6.18
N VAL A 180 -4.07 10.53 -6.44
CA VAL A 180 -2.93 10.43 -5.51
C VAL A 180 -2.89 11.72 -4.69
N ARG A 181 -2.87 11.57 -3.36
CA ARG A 181 -2.71 12.66 -2.41
C ARG A 181 -1.34 12.50 -1.73
N PRO A 182 -0.47 13.51 -1.78
CA PRO A 182 0.85 13.44 -1.17
C PRO A 182 0.81 13.01 0.30
N PHE A 183 1.65 12.05 0.66
CA PHE A 183 1.81 11.53 2.02
C PHE A 183 0.51 10.99 2.64
N SER A 184 -0.37 10.40 1.82
CA SER A 184 -1.64 9.87 2.29
C SER A 184 -1.49 8.60 3.10
N CYS A 185 -1.93 8.63 4.36
CA CYS A 185 -2.08 7.42 5.19
C CYS A 185 -3.03 6.38 4.56
N ALA A 186 -3.95 6.77 3.68
CA ALA A 186 -4.93 5.87 3.11
C ALA A 186 -4.31 4.82 2.17
N ALA A 187 -3.28 5.20 1.39
CA ALA A 187 -2.57 4.26 0.52
C ALA A 187 -1.80 3.22 1.35
N TRP A 188 -1.15 3.68 2.43
CA TRP A 188 -0.43 2.81 3.36
C TRP A 188 -1.37 1.84 4.09
N ILE A 189 -2.51 2.32 4.59
CA ILE A 189 -3.53 1.48 5.24
C ILE A 189 -4.09 0.42 4.26
N ALA A 190 -4.27 0.76 2.98
CA ALA A 190 -4.70 -0.21 1.99
C ALA A 190 -3.69 -1.34 1.80
N SER A 191 -2.37 -1.05 1.81
CA SER A 191 -1.30 -2.05 1.78
C SER A 191 -1.42 -3.02 2.95
N ILE A 192 -1.58 -2.47 4.16
CA ILE A 192 -1.78 -3.24 5.39
C ILE A 192 -2.99 -4.19 5.29
N HIS A 193 -4.14 -3.68 4.84
CA HIS A 193 -5.34 -4.48 4.71
C HIS A 193 -5.14 -5.65 3.74
N ARG A 194 -4.55 -5.39 2.57
CA ARG A 194 -4.26 -6.43 1.57
C ARG A 194 -3.31 -7.49 2.10
N GLY A 195 -2.30 -7.13 2.90
CA GLY A 195 -1.43 -8.11 3.54
C GLY A 195 -2.17 -9.02 4.50
N ILE A 196 -3.08 -8.47 5.31
CA ILE A 196 -3.92 -9.26 6.22
C ILE A 196 -4.88 -10.15 5.42
N ASP A 197 -5.52 -9.64 4.37
CA ASP A 197 -6.44 -10.43 3.55
C ASP A 197 -5.74 -11.62 2.88
N VAL A 198 -4.53 -11.42 2.34
CA VAL A 198 -3.70 -12.49 1.79
C VAL A 198 -3.31 -13.49 2.88
N ALA A 199 -2.86 -13.01 4.05
CA ALA A 199 -2.50 -13.90 5.16
C ALA A 199 -3.68 -14.77 5.65
N CYS A 200 -4.86 -14.18 5.75
CA CYS A 200 -6.08 -14.91 6.10
C CYS A 200 -6.45 -15.95 5.03
N ALA A 201 -6.41 -15.57 3.74
CA ALA A 201 -6.77 -16.45 2.64
C ALA A 201 -5.79 -17.62 2.46
N GLU A 202 -4.51 -17.41 2.77
CA GLU A 202 -3.47 -18.44 2.78
C GLU A 202 -3.49 -19.28 4.08
N GLY A 203 -4.33 -18.93 5.06
CA GLY A 203 -4.42 -19.64 6.33
C GLY A 203 -3.14 -19.53 7.18
N LEU A 204 -2.44 -18.40 7.10
CA LEU A 204 -1.19 -18.23 7.84
C LEU A 204 -1.42 -18.29 9.36
N PRO A 205 -0.66 -19.12 10.09
CA PRO A 205 -0.82 -19.24 11.54
C PRO A 205 -0.24 -18.03 12.28
N HIS A 206 0.69 -17.30 11.66
CA HIS A 206 1.45 -16.24 12.30
C HIS A 206 1.85 -15.17 11.29
N VAL A 207 1.57 -13.91 11.61
CA VAL A 207 2.05 -12.73 10.87
C VAL A 207 2.85 -11.80 11.77
N ALA A 208 3.60 -10.87 11.19
CA ALA A 208 4.32 -9.85 11.96
C ALA A 208 4.20 -8.45 11.37
N GLY A 209 4.04 -7.45 12.23
CA GLY A 209 4.11 -6.02 11.89
C GLY A 209 5.35 -5.41 12.52
N CYS A 210 6.22 -4.80 11.72
CA CYS A 210 7.49 -4.25 12.20
C CYS A 210 7.65 -2.76 11.87
N THR A 211 8.33 -2.04 12.75
CA THR A 211 8.51 -0.58 12.61
C THR A 211 9.66 -0.15 11.71
N GLY A 212 10.47 -1.10 11.24
CA GLY A 212 11.57 -0.87 10.32
C GLY A 212 12.28 -2.17 9.91
N ALA A 213 13.17 -2.06 8.92
CA ALA A 213 13.83 -3.19 8.28
C ALA A 213 14.68 -4.04 9.24
N THR A 214 15.33 -3.44 10.24
CA THR A 214 16.12 -4.20 11.23
C THR A 214 15.22 -5.06 12.11
N SER A 215 14.13 -4.50 12.65
CA SER A 215 13.17 -5.28 13.45
C SER A 215 12.47 -6.34 12.61
N GLU A 216 12.20 -6.03 11.33
CA GLU A 216 11.60 -6.98 10.41
C GLU A 216 12.49 -8.22 10.23
N LYS A 217 13.78 -8.03 9.91
CA LYS A 217 14.73 -9.13 9.76
C LYS A 217 14.86 -9.97 11.04
N VAL A 218 14.93 -9.32 12.20
CA VAL A 218 15.06 -10.01 13.49
C VAL A 218 13.82 -10.85 13.79
N VAL A 219 12.63 -10.27 13.67
CA VAL A 219 11.37 -10.98 13.94
C VAL A 219 11.15 -12.09 12.91
N GLN A 220 11.39 -11.82 11.63
CA GLN A 220 11.26 -12.79 10.56
C GLN A 220 12.15 -14.01 10.81
N GLY A 221 13.43 -13.79 11.10
CA GLY A 221 14.39 -14.86 11.39
C GLY A 221 14.06 -15.62 12.67
N MET A 222 13.63 -14.91 13.72
CA MET A 222 13.28 -15.52 15.02
C MET A 222 12.15 -16.52 14.92
N PHE A 223 11.15 -16.24 14.07
CA PHE A 223 9.96 -17.07 13.92
C PHE A 223 9.93 -17.84 12.59
N ALA A 224 11.01 -17.80 11.81
CA ALA A 224 11.11 -18.38 10.46
C ALA A 224 9.90 -18.02 9.56
N LEU A 225 9.45 -16.76 9.63
CA LEU A 225 8.27 -16.30 8.91
C LEU A 225 8.58 -16.14 7.41
N PRO A 226 7.68 -16.60 6.52
CA PRO A 226 7.84 -16.32 5.10
C PRO A 226 7.61 -14.83 4.81
N ASP A 227 8.16 -14.32 3.71
CA ASP A 227 8.11 -12.88 3.37
C ASP A 227 6.70 -12.28 3.37
N HIS A 228 5.71 -13.05 2.92
CA HIS A 228 4.31 -12.62 2.84
C HIS A 228 3.58 -12.60 4.20
N ALA A 229 4.20 -13.13 5.26
CA ALA A 229 3.72 -12.99 6.64
C ALA A 229 4.21 -11.69 7.30
N MET A 230 5.17 -10.99 6.69
CA MET A 230 5.71 -9.73 7.19
C MET A 230 4.88 -8.57 6.63
N LEU A 231 3.98 -8.00 7.44
CA LEU A 231 3.01 -6.96 7.10
C LEU A 231 3.61 -5.54 7.08
N ASP A 232 3.12 -4.69 6.16
CA ASP A 232 3.60 -3.32 5.90
C ASP A 232 3.17 -2.31 6.98
N MET A 233 3.39 -2.63 8.25
CA MET A 233 2.89 -1.83 9.37
C MET A 233 3.55 -0.45 9.43
N GLY A 234 4.89 -0.39 9.30
CA GLY A 234 5.66 0.81 9.59
C GLY A 234 5.33 1.34 10.99
N ASP A 235 4.93 2.61 11.08
CA ASP A 235 4.53 3.25 12.35
C ASP A 235 3.04 3.10 12.70
N PHE A 236 2.22 2.54 11.81
CA PHE A 236 0.76 2.51 11.90
C PHE A 236 0.22 1.25 12.59
N VAL A 237 0.74 0.93 13.78
CA VAL A 237 0.35 -0.26 14.56
C VAL A 237 -1.15 -0.28 14.86
N GLY A 238 -1.77 0.84 15.18
CA GLY A 238 -3.20 0.90 15.45
C GLY A 238 -4.07 0.61 14.22
N GLY A 239 -3.61 1.01 13.03
CA GLY A 239 -4.28 0.70 11.76
C GLY A 239 -4.25 -0.81 11.46
N LEU A 240 -3.08 -1.41 11.62
CA LEU A 240 -2.86 -2.86 11.50
C LEU A 240 -3.77 -3.64 12.44
N LEU A 241 -3.69 -3.37 13.75
CA LEU A 241 -4.44 -4.12 14.77
C LEU A 241 -5.94 -3.94 14.62
N LYS A 242 -6.42 -2.74 14.25
CA LYS A 242 -7.85 -2.48 14.05
C LYS A 242 -8.44 -3.31 12.91
N TYR A 243 -7.68 -3.50 11.82
CA TYR A 243 -8.13 -4.33 10.70
C TYR A 243 -8.03 -5.82 11.05
N LEU A 244 -6.91 -6.24 11.66
CA LEU A 244 -6.69 -7.62 12.08
C LEU A 244 -7.74 -8.09 13.11
N ALA A 245 -8.21 -7.23 14.00
CA ALA A 245 -9.28 -7.57 14.93
C ALA A 245 -10.60 -7.99 14.23
N LYS A 246 -10.84 -7.48 13.01
CA LYS A 246 -12.01 -7.86 12.18
C LYS A 246 -11.73 -9.01 11.23
N HIS A 247 -10.44 -9.24 10.94
CA HIS A 247 -9.94 -10.27 10.04
C HIS A 247 -8.84 -11.06 10.77
N PRO A 248 -9.22 -11.85 11.79
CA PRO A 248 -8.26 -12.42 12.72
C PRO A 248 -7.39 -13.48 12.04
N VAL A 249 -6.09 -13.44 12.37
CA VAL A 249 -5.13 -14.52 12.16
C VAL A 249 -4.75 -15.11 13.52
N PRO A 250 -4.31 -16.37 13.63
CA PRO A 250 -4.12 -17.00 14.94
C PRO A 250 -3.07 -16.32 15.82
N ARG A 251 -2.02 -15.73 15.22
CA ARG A 251 -0.93 -15.06 15.97
C ARG A 251 -0.39 -13.84 15.23
N ILE A 252 -0.06 -12.78 15.97
CA ILE A 252 0.67 -11.62 15.47
C ILE A 252 1.88 -11.26 16.34
N THR A 253 3.02 -10.93 15.74
CA THR A 253 4.14 -10.31 16.47
C THR A 253 4.33 -8.85 16.06
N ILE A 254 4.47 -7.96 17.04
CA ILE A 254 4.86 -6.57 16.81
C ILE A 254 6.34 -6.38 17.17
N GLY A 255 7.13 -5.94 16.20
CA GLY A 255 8.56 -5.74 16.33
C GLY A 255 8.99 -4.28 16.20
N GLY A 256 9.88 -3.80 17.06
CA GLY A 256 10.42 -2.46 16.89
C GLY A 256 11.58 -2.09 17.80
N GLY A 257 12.19 -0.96 17.48
CA GLY A 257 13.24 -0.38 18.31
C GLY A 257 12.70 0.23 19.60
N ILE A 258 13.53 0.28 20.64
CA ILE A 258 13.14 0.72 22.00
C ILE A 258 12.26 1.98 22.02
N GLY A 259 12.61 3.04 21.28
CA GLY A 259 11.84 4.28 21.31
C GLY A 259 10.42 4.19 20.75
N LYS A 260 10.21 3.46 19.64
CA LYS A 260 8.87 3.26 19.08
C LYS A 260 8.05 2.32 19.97
N MET A 261 8.70 1.31 20.53
CA MET A 261 8.05 0.35 21.43
C MET A 261 7.68 0.98 22.77
N THR A 262 8.46 1.94 23.30
CA THR A 262 8.08 2.71 24.50
C THR A 262 6.80 3.50 24.25
N LYS A 263 6.64 4.14 23.08
CA LYS A 263 5.39 4.84 22.74
C LYS A 263 4.19 3.89 22.71
N LEU A 264 4.36 2.71 22.11
CA LEU A 264 3.31 1.68 22.10
C LEU A 264 2.98 1.20 23.52
N ALA A 265 3.99 0.99 24.36
CA ALA A 265 3.82 0.65 25.77
C ALA A 265 3.05 1.73 26.55
N GLN A 266 3.18 2.99 26.15
CA GLN A 266 2.44 4.14 26.68
C GLN A 266 1.06 4.34 26.01
N GLY A 267 0.60 3.39 25.19
CA GLY A 267 -0.73 3.42 24.58
C GLY A 267 -0.81 4.10 23.21
N ALA A 268 0.31 4.56 22.64
CA ALA A 268 0.30 5.20 21.32
C ALA A 268 -0.05 4.21 20.20
N ARG A 269 -0.90 4.65 19.28
CA ARG A 269 -1.38 3.85 18.12
C ARG A 269 -0.72 4.23 16.80
N ASP A 270 -0.05 5.37 16.77
CA ASP A 270 0.80 5.84 15.68
C ASP A 270 2.14 6.22 16.30
N LEU A 271 3.19 5.51 15.88
CA LEU A 271 4.51 5.57 16.52
C LEU A 271 5.41 6.64 15.91
N HIS A 272 4.94 7.34 14.88
CA HIS A 272 5.69 8.39 14.21
C HIS A 272 5.94 9.57 15.17
N SER A 273 7.15 10.12 15.16
CA SER A 273 7.55 11.22 16.07
C SER A 273 6.69 12.48 15.90
N GLY A 274 6.19 12.75 14.70
CA GLY A 274 5.25 13.85 14.48
C GLY A 274 3.87 13.66 15.11
N ARG A 275 3.54 12.46 15.61
CA ARG A 275 2.19 12.09 16.12
C ARG A 275 2.19 11.72 17.60
N SER A 276 3.28 11.12 18.07
CA SER A 276 3.45 10.72 19.46
C SER A 276 4.89 10.94 19.91
N GLN A 277 5.04 11.28 21.18
CA GLN A 277 6.32 11.43 21.87
C GLN A 277 6.39 10.43 23.01
N VAL A 278 7.61 10.12 23.44
CA VAL A 278 7.81 9.31 24.65
C VAL A 278 7.58 10.22 25.85
N ASP A 279 6.69 9.82 26.75
CA ASP A 279 6.52 10.49 28.03
C ASP A 279 7.60 9.99 29.01
N LEU A 280 8.68 10.75 29.15
CA LEU A 280 9.80 10.39 30.02
C LEU A 280 9.47 10.58 31.50
N ALA A 281 8.57 11.51 31.84
CA ALA A 281 8.12 11.70 33.22
C ALA A 281 7.29 10.51 33.68
N GLY A 282 6.31 10.08 32.87
CA GLY A 282 5.56 8.86 33.14
C GLY A 282 6.44 7.62 33.16
N LEU A 283 7.48 7.56 32.31
CA LEU A 283 8.46 6.46 32.34
C LEU A 283 9.31 6.47 33.62
N ALA A 284 9.70 7.65 34.13
CA ALA A 284 10.44 7.78 35.38
C ALA A 284 9.64 7.30 36.58
N GLU A 285 8.34 7.61 36.63
CA GLU A 285 7.44 7.18 37.70
C GLU A 285 7.27 5.65 37.73
N VAL A 286 6.96 5.03 36.59
CA VAL A 286 6.74 3.57 36.53
C VAL A 286 8.00 2.74 36.75
N LEU A 287 9.18 3.32 36.52
CA LEU A 287 10.48 2.66 36.74
C LEU A 287 11.10 3.00 38.10
N ASP A 288 10.48 3.88 38.89
CA ASP A 288 11.03 4.43 40.14
C ASP A 288 12.45 5.02 39.94
N ARG A 289 12.59 5.84 38.89
CA ARG A 289 13.86 6.44 38.44
C ARG A 289 13.69 7.91 38.06
N PRO A 290 13.71 8.83 39.04
CA PRO A 290 13.49 10.27 38.79
C PRO A 290 14.45 10.87 37.76
N ASP A 291 15.66 10.35 37.63
CA ASP A 291 16.67 10.79 36.66
C ASP A 291 16.25 10.57 35.20
N VAL A 292 15.33 9.63 34.93
CA VAL A 292 14.81 9.36 33.58
C VAL A 292 13.98 10.53 33.05
N ALA A 293 13.32 11.29 33.92
CA ALA A 293 12.46 12.40 33.50
C ALA A 293 13.24 13.53 32.80
N GLU A 294 14.51 13.71 33.18
CA GLU A 294 15.41 14.74 32.67
C GLU A 294 16.16 14.32 31.39
N MET A 295 15.91 13.11 30.88
CA MET A 295 16.56 12.60 29.68
C MET A 295 15.91 13.13 28.41
N ASN A 296 16.58 12.93 27.26
CA ASN A 296 16.08 13.40 25.97
C ASN A 296 15.38 12.32 25.15
N THR A 297 15.73 11.05 25.34
CA THR A 297 15.22 9.96 24.51
C THR A 297 15.02 8.67 25.29
N ALA A 298 14.11 7.82 24.81
CA ALA A 298 13.95 6.46 25.32
C ALA A 298 15.23 5.60 25.18
N LEU A 299 16.10 5.90 24.21
CA LEU A 299 17.37 5.20 24.08
C LEU A 299 18.32 5.55 25.23
N GLN A 300 18.43 6.84 25.57
CA GLN A 300 19.22 7.30 26.72
C GLN A 300 18.68 6.73 28.04
N ALA A 301 17.36 6.70 28.19
CA ALA A 301 16.70 6.06 29.33
C ALA A 301 17.05 4.56 29.41
N TYR A 302 17.03 3.87 28.27
CA TYR A 302 17.42 2.46 28.22
C TYR A 302 18.90 2.25 28.51
N GLU A 303 19.80 3.09 28.01
CA GLU A 303 21.23 3.00 28.30
C GLU A 303 21.53 3.19 29.80
N THR A 304 20.66 3.91 30.52
CA THR A 304 20.81 4.18 31.95
C THR A 304 20.13 3.14 32.84
N VAL A 305 18.94 2.66 32.46
CA VAL A 305 18.14 1.71 33.25
C VAL A 305 18.42 0.26 32.85
N GLY A 306 18.66 -0.01 31.57
CA GLY A 306 18.97 -1.32 31.01
C GLY A 306 17.76 -2.25 30.88
N ALA A 307 18.01 -3.55 31.06
CA ALA A 307 17.04 -4.62 30.87
C ALA A 307 15.68 -4.45 31.60
N PRO A 308 15.61 -3.90 32.83
CA PRO A 308 14.32 -3.63 33.49
C PRO A 308 13.39 -2.75 32.66
N MET A 309 13.90 -1.68 32.03
CA MET A 309 13.10 -0.81 31.16
C MET A 309 12.63 -1.57 29.93
N ALA A 310 13.51 -2.30 29.25
CA ALA A 310 13.13 -3.05 28.05
C ALA A 310 12.04 -4.09 28.35
N LYS A 311 12.13 -4.78 29.50
CA LYS A 311 11.11 -5.72 29.95
C LYS A 311 9.77 -5.03 30.21
N TRP A 312 9.78 -3.89 30.90
CA TRP A 312 8.57 -3.09 31.13
C TRP A 312 7.93 -2.66 29.81
N VAL A 313 8.74 -2.19 28.85
CA VAL A 313 8.28 -1.77 27.52
C VAL A 313 7.63 -2.94 26.78
N ALA A 314 8.27 -4.12 26.74
CA ALA A 314 7.71 -5.28 26.04
C ALA A 314 6.36 -5.70 26.63
N GLN A 315 6.26 -5.78 27.95
CA GLN A 315 5.05 -6.21 28.66
C GLN A 315 3.89 -5.22 28.48
N ASN A 316 4.14 -3.92 28.64
CA ASN A 316 3.08 -2.91 28.51
C ASN A 316 2.66 -2.67 27.05
N ALA A 317 3.59 -2.84 26.09
CA ALA A 317 3.23 -2.87 24.68
C ALA A 317 2.31 -4.05 24.38
N LEU A 318 2.58 -5.24 24.95
CA LEU A 318 1.72 -6.41 24.78
C LEU A 318 0.31 -6.16 25.36
N VAL A 319 0.21 -5.55 26.55
CA VAL A 319 -1.09 -5.16 27.14
C VAL A 319 -1.86 -4.25 26.18
N THR A 320 -1.20 -3.22 25.64
CA THR A 320 -1.82 -2.29 24.68
C THR A 320 -2.30 -3.00 23.42
N ILE A 321 -1.49 -3.93 22.88
CA ILE A 321 -1.86 -4.73 21.69
C ILE A 321 -3.07 -5.62 22.00
N ARG A 322 -3.06 -6.33 23.13
CA ARG A 322 -4.14 -7.24 23.53
C ARG A 322 -5.46 -6.53 23.74
N ALA A 323 -5.44 -5.30 24.27
CA ALA A 323 -6.64 -4.48 24.40
C ALA A 323 -7.30 -4.11 23.06
N MET A 324 -6.60 -4.28 21.93
CA MET A 324 -7.11 -4.00 20.58
C MET A 324 -7.51 -5.26 19.80
N LEU A 325 -7.24 -6.45 20.34
CA LEU A 325 -7.42 -7.71 19.65
C LEU A 325 -8.46 -8.59 20.38
N PRO A 326 -9.19 -9.45 19.65
CA PRO A 326 -10.01 -10.47 20.29
C PRO A 326 -9.14 -11.52 20.99
N GLU A 327 -9.68 -12.16 22.02
CA GLU A 327 -8.96 -13.17 22.83
C GLU A 327 -8.43 -14.35 22.00
N SER A 328 -9.07 -14.63 20.86
CA SER A 328 -8.69 -15.70 19.94
C SER A 328 -7.37 -15.47 19.21
N VAL A 329 -6.83 -14.26 19.22
CA VAL A 329 -5.59 -13.90 18.51
C VAL A 329 -4.44 -13.83 19.51
N ALA A 330 -3.46 -14.72 19.38
CA ALA A 330 -2.21 -14.61 20.11
C ALA A 330 -1.40 -13.39 19.63
N ALA A 331 -0.69 -12.73 20.54
CA ALA A 331 0.16 -11.59 20.25
C ALA A 331 1.48 -11.70 21.03
N ASP A 332 2.57 -11.30 20.38
CA ASP A 332 3.90 -11.16 20.96
C ASP A 332 4.49 -9.79 20.67
N VAL A 333 5.47 -9.40 21.48
CA VAL A 333 6.28 -8.20 21.29
C VAL A 333 7.75 -8.55 21.25
N VAL A 334 8.48 -7.95 20.31
CA VAL A 334 9.94 -8.03 20.23
C VAL A 334 10.53 -6.63 20.21
N VAL A 335 11.31 -6.29 21.24
CA VAL A 335 12.03 -5.02 21.35
C VAL A 335 13.49 -5.24 21.00
N ILE A 336 14.00 -4.46 20.05
CA ILE A 336 15.39 -4.56 19.60
C ILE A 336 16.16 -3.25 19.81
N ASP A 337 17.49 -3.36 19.81
CA ASP A 337 18.39 -2.21 19.70
C ASP A 337 18.63 -1.82 18.22
N ARG A 338 19.59 -0.92 17.97
CA ARG A 338 19.94 -0.49 16.61
C ARG A 338 20.71 -1.54 15.81
N LYS A 339 21.41 -2.47 16.47
CA LYS A 339 22.18 -3.55 15.85
C LYS A 339 21.32 -4.78 15.55
N GLY A 340 20.10 -4.83 16.08
CA GLY A 340 19.20 -5.98 15.95
C GLY A 340 19.32 -6.98 17.10
N GLU A 341 20.03 -6.62 18.18
CA GLU A 341 20.03 -7.42 19.40
C GLU A 341 18.68 -7.30 20.09
N VAL A 342 18.14 -8.43 20.54
CA VAL A 342 16.85 -8.49 21.22
C VAL A 342 17.02 -8.05 22.66
N LEU A 343 16.44 -6.91 23.00
CA LEU A 343 16.50 -6.33 24.35
C LEU A 343 15.48 -6.97 25.30
N ALA A 344 14.27 -7.23 24.79
CA ALA A 344 13.20 -7.85 25.55
C ALA A 344 12.12 -8.45 24.64
N ARG A 345 11.34 -9.38 25.21
CA ARG A 345 10.19 -10.03 24.57
C ARG A 345 9.06 -10.19 25.58
N ALA A 346 7.82 -10.19 25.08
CA ALA A 346 6.62 -10.50 25.84
C ALA A 346 5.62 -11.25 24.96
#